data_AF-A0A9W5TVL6-F1
#
_entry.id   AF-A0A9W5TVL6-F1
#
_cell.length_a   1.000
_cell.length_b   1.000
_cell.length_c   1.000
_cell.angle_alpha   90.00
_cell.angle_beta   90.00
_cell.angle_gamma   90.00
#
_symmetry.space_group_name_H-M   'P 1'
#
loop_
_entity.id
_entity.type
_entity.pdbx_description
1 polymer ?
#
loop_
_entity_poly.entity_id
_entity_poly.type
_entity_poly.pdbx_seq_one_letter_code
_entity_poly.pdbx_strand_id
1 'polypeptide(L)' 'MALTLGRKAGEKVFIIDEHGREIEIEVMKAEGNIKNALRLRITAPQEFKVVRGEVYDGSSS' A
#
# COMPACT_ATOMS: atom_id res chain seq x y z
N MET A 1 -9.61 -6.50 11.55
CA MET A 1 -8.35 -7.07 12.10
C MET A 1 -7.23 -6.11 11.77
N ALA A 2 -6.24 -5.95 12.67
CA ALA A 2 -5.04 -5.16 12.38
C ALA A 2 -3.82 -6.09 12.40
N LEU A 3 -2.93 -5.93 11.41
CA LEU A 3 -1.67 -6.67 11.32
C LEU A 3 -0.53 -5.67 11.18
N THR A 4 0.51 -5.82 12.01
CA THR A 4 1.70 -4.96 11.98
C THR A 4 2.90 -5.78 11.54
N LEU A 5 3.59 -5.35 10.49
CA LEU A 5 4.73 -6.05 9.92
C LEU A 5 5.91 -5.09 9.70
N GLY A 6 7.10 -5.49 10.11
CA GLY A 6 8.34 -4.88 9.61
C GLY A 6 8.73 -5.50 8.27
N ARG A 7 9.08 -4.69 7.28
CA ARG A 7 9.48 -5.14 5.93
C ARG A 7 10.72 -4.41 5.42
N LYS A 8 11.56 -5.09 4.64
CA LYS A 8 12.76 -4.60 3.95
C LYS A 8 12.42 -4.17 2.52
N ALA A 9 13.36 -3.54 1.81
CA ALA A 9 13.15 -3.25 0.38
C ALA A 9 13.04 -4.55 -0.45
N GLY A 10 12.14 -4.58 -1.42
CA GLY A 10 11.79 -5.72 -2.27
C GLY A 10 10.77 -6.68 -1.65
N GLU A 11 10.40 -6.46 -0.39
CA GLU A 11 9.46 -7.30 0.31
C GLU A 11 8.01 -6.85 0.09
N LYS A 12 7.10 -7.83 -0.08
CA LYS A 12 5.69 -7.61 -0.43
C LYS A 12 4.72 -8.05 0.66
N VAL A 13 3.51 -7.49 0.62
CA VAL A 13 2.32 -7.89 1.37
C VAL A 13 1.15 -7.94 0.38
N PHE A 14 0.31 -8.97 0.48
CA PHE A 14 -0.90 -9.10 -0.33
C PHE A 14 -2.13 -9.00 0.57
N ILE A 15 -3.10 -8.20 0.15
CA ILE A 15 -4.45 -8.19 0.73
C ILE A 15 -5.35 -8.87 -0.28
N ILE A 16 -5.99 -9.96 0.13
CA ILE A 16 -6.84 -10.77 -0.74
C ILE A 16 -8.24 -10.80 -0.13
N ASP A 17 -9.26 -10.52 -0.92
CA ASP A 17 -10.65 -10.64 -0.48
C ASP A 17 -11.23 -12.04 -0.72
N GLU A 18 -12.46 -12.26 -0.31
CA GLU A 18 -13.16 -13.54 -0.48
C GLU A 18 -13.43 -13.93 -1.96
N HIS A 19 -13.34 -12.97 -2.88
CA HIS A 19 -13.50 -13.17 -4.32
C HIS A 19 -12.16 -13.40 -5.04
N GLY A 20 -11.05 -13.45 -4.30
CA GLY A 20 -9.71 -13.63 -4.85
C GLY A 20 -9.13 -12.37 -5.51
N ARG A 21 -9.70 -11.19 -5.26
CA ARG A 21 -9.12 -9.91 -5.73
C ARG A 21 -7.91 -9.58 -4.86
N GLU A 22 -6.81 -9.23 -5.52
CA GLU A 22 -5.53 -9.02 -4.85
C GLU A 22 -5.10 -7.57 -4.90
N ILE A 23 -4.68 -7.03 -3.75
CA ILE A 23 -3.94 -5.78 -3.66
C ILE A 23 -2.52 -6.13 -3.22
N GLU A 24 -1.54 -5.85 -4.08
CA GLU A 24 -0.12 -6.02 -3.79
C GLU A 24 0.46 -4.71 -3.24
N ILE A 25 1.14 -4.80 -2.10
CA ILE A 25 1.89 -3.70 -1.48
C ILE A 25 3.36 -4.11 -1.41
N GLU A 26 4.22 -3.45 -2.19
CA GLU A 26 5.66 -3.68 -2.23
C GLU A 26 6.42 -2.52 -1.56
N VAL A 27 7.36 -2.86 -0.67
CA VAL A 27 8.30 -1.89 -0.13
C VAL A 27 9.43 -1.66 -1.14
N MET A 28 9.48 -0.45 -1.68
CA MET A 28 10.49 -0.07 -2.66
C MET A 28 11.73 0.51 -1.96
N LYS A 29 12.90 0.28 -2.54
CA LYS A 29 14.13 0.96 -2.12
C LYS A 29 13.95 2.47 -2.35
N ALA A 30 14.31 3.28 -1.36
CA ALA A 30 14.35 4.72 -1.53
C ALA A 30 15.51 5.09 -2.47
N GLU A 31 15.19 5.77 -3.57
CA GLU A 31 16.16 6.35 -4.50
C GLU A 31 15.89 7.85 -4.59
N GLY A 32 16.92 8.69 -4.38
CA GLY A 32 16.82 10.15 -4.43
C GLY A 32 16.94 10.88 -3.08
N ASN A 33 16.62 12.18 -3.08
CA ASN A 33 16.87 13.12 -1.97
C ASN A 33 16.01 12.91 -0.71
N ILE A 34 15.02 12.02 -0.74
CA ILE A 34 14.16 11.75 0.41
C ILE A 34 14.80 10.61 1.22
N LYS A 35 15.86 10.93 1.94
CA LYS A 35 16.72 9.94 2.63
C LYS A 35 16.02 9.14 3.74
N ASN A 36 14.84 9.56 4.18
CA ASN A 36 14.16 9.00 5.36
C ASN A 36 12.68 8.60 5.13
N ALA A 37 12.24 8.45 3.88
CA ALA A 37 10.87 7.99 3.61
C ALA A 37 10.83 6.54 3.11
N LEU A 38 9.90 5.76 3.66
CA LEU A 38 9.50 4.48 3.09
C LEU A 38 8.78 4.74 1.77
N ARG A 39 9.19 4.07 0.69
CA ARG A 39 8.47 4.11 -0.59
C ARG A 39 7.64 2.83 -0.71
N LEU A 40 6.36 3.00 -1.01
CA LEU A 40 5.44 1.90 -1.24
C LEU A 40 4.99 1.94 -2.70
N ARG A 41 4.97 0.78 -3.36
CA ARG A 41 4.24 0.56 -4.61
C ARG A 41 2.98 -0.22 -4.26
N ILE A 42 1.83 0.29 -4.68
CA ILE A 42 0.53 -0.36 -4.47
C ILE A 42 -0.03 -0.69 -5.84
N THR A 43 -0.26 -1.97 -6.08
CA THR A 43 -0.90 -2.49 -7.31
C THR A 43 -2.26 -3.04 -6.92
N ALA A 44 -3.32 -2.50 -7.51
CA ALA A 44 -4.68 -2.90 -7.24
C ALA A 44 -5.49 -2.96 -8.55
N PRO A 45 -6.58 -3.75 -8.60
CA PRO A 45 -7.54 -3.73 -9.69
C PRO A 45 -8.15 -2.33 -9.92
N GLN A 46 -8.59 -2.05 -11.14
CA GLN A 46 -9.01 -0.69 -11.55
C GLN A 46 -10.23 -0.17 -10.79
N GLU A 47 -11.05 -1.05 -10.23
CA GLU A 47 -12.21 -0.69 -9.41
C GLU A 47 -11.81 -0.10 -8.04
N PHE A 48 -10.56 -0.30 -7.59
CA PHE A 48 -10.07 0.27 -6.35
C PHE A 48 -9.42 1.63 -6.58
N LYS A 49 -9.75 2.58 -5.72
CA LYS A 49 -9.06 3.88 -5.65
C LYS A 49 -7.97 3.83 -4.60
N VAL A 50 -6.72 4.03 -5.01
CA VAL A 50 -5.60 4.23 -4.09
C VAL A 50 -5.51 5.72 -3.76
N VAL A 51 -5.85 6.06 -2.53
CA VAL A 51 -5.91 7.44 -2.05
C VAL A 51 -4.96 7.60 -0.87
N ARG A 52 -4.17 8.69 -0.85
CA ARG A 52 -3.26 8.95 0.29
C ARG A 52 -4.08 9.35 1.51
N GLY A 53 -3.65 8.93 2.70
CA GLY A 53 -4.40 9.17 3.93
C GLY A 53 -4.67 10.64 4.20
N GLU A 54 -3.73 11.53 3.87
CA GLU A 54 -3.88 12.98 4.07
C GLU A 54 -4.88 13.65 3.13
N VAL A 55 -5.27 12.98 2.04
CA VAL A 55 -6.32 13.46 1.12
C VAL A 55 -7.59 12.62 1.19
N TYR A 56 -7.62 11.58 2.02
CA TYR A 56 -8.80 10.75 2.22
C TYR A 56 -9.79 11.49 3.13
N ASP A 57 -10.76 12.15 2.51
CA ASP A 57 -11.91 12.72 3.20
C ASP A 57 -12.89 11.57 3.46
N GLY A 58 -12.84 11.00 4.67
CA GLY A 58 -13.63 9.82 5.08
C GLY A 58 -15.14 10.05 5.15
N SER A 59 -15.67 11.06 4.46
CA SER A 59 -17.08 11.42 4.41
C SER A 59 -17.81 10.58 3.35
N SER A 60 -17.89 9.27 3.55
CA SER A 60 -18.88 8.42 2.90
C SER A 60 -19.71 7.75 4.00
N SER A 61 -20.99 8.11 4.01
CA SER A 61 -22.06 7.73 4.95
C SER A 61 -22.29 6.22 5.07
#